data_AF-A0AAV2MZG5-F1
#
_entry.id   AF-A0AAV2MZG5-F1
#
_cell.length_a   1.000
_cell.length_b   1.000
_cell.length_c   1.000
_cell.angle_alpha   90.00
_cell.angle_beta   90.00
_cell.angle_gamma   90.00
#
_symmetry.space_group_name_H-M   'P 1'
#
loop_
_entity.id
_entity.type
_entity.pdbx_description
1 polymer ?
#
loop_
_entity_poly.entity_id
_entity_poly.type
_entity_poly.pdbx_seq_one_letter_code
_entity_poly.pdbx_strand_id
1 'polypeptide(L)'
;MAYRDFGVQHRLLAKQPFTSYDEFYKLVHNFQYASFHTKATRDRVRDAWQSLVQPAPFSRTVRFPDKFCVHLSATALRVWVNQMMHALDLPDRAVERGQVSGPAHEQSLYDAKRAFDVAIDNLAKICAGVDVNKLAMREYIRVRLLSRSMD
;
A
#
# COMPACT_ATOMS: atom_id res chain seq x y z
N MET A 1 -26.81 1.17 9.60
CA MET A 1 -27.36 -0.20 9.75
C MET A 1 -26.22 -1.15 10.07
N ALA A 2 -26.37 -2.01 11.08
CA ALA A 2 -25.36 -2.98 11.51
C ALA A 2 -25.41 -4.30 10.70
N TYR A 3 -24.36 -5.12 10.77
CA TYR A 3 -24.37 -6.46 10.16
C TYR A 3 -25.33 -7.39 10.93
N ARG A 4 -26.21 -8.11 10.21
CA ARG A 4 -27.07 -9.14 10.82
C ARG A 4 -26.28 -10.35 11.31
N ASP A 5 -25.21 -10.70 10.61
CA ASP A 5 -24.25 -11.73 11.00
C ASP A 5 -22.82 -11.20 10.90
N PHE A 6 -22.06 -11.31 11.99
CA PHE A 6 -20.66 -10.91 12.08
C PHE A 6 -19.80 -12.15 12.33
N GLY A 7 -19.78 -13.03 11.33
CA GLY A 7 -19.09 -14.31 11.35
C GLY A 7 -17.57 -14.19 11.56
N VAL A 8 -16.91 -15.34 11.71
CA VAL A 8 -15.47 -15.46 12.03
C VAL A 8 -14.60 -14.70 11.02
N GLN A 9 -14.92 -14.76 9.73
CA GLN A 9 -14.15 -14.07 8.68
C GLN A 9 -14.17 -12.55 8.84
N HIS A 10 -15.33 -11.96 9.16
CA HIS A 10 -15.44 -10.52 9.42
C HIS A 10 -14.64 -10.12 10.67
N ARG A 11 -14.65 -10.95 11.72
CA ARG A 11 -13.83 -10.72 12.93
C ARG A 11 -12.33 -10.77 12.64
N LEU A 12 -11.89 -11.71 11.80
CA LEU A 12 -10.48 -11.82 11.41
C LEU A 12 -10.05 -10.62 10.55
N LEU A 13 -10.90 -10.23 9.60
CA LEU A 13 -10.63 -9.08 8.74
C LEU A 13 -10.63 -7.76 9.52
N ALA A 14 -11.51 -7.60 10.52
CA ALA A 14 -11.55 -6.41 11.37
C ALA A 14 -10.28 -6.19 12.23
N LYS A 15 -9.45 -7.22 12.41
CA LYS A 15 -8.14 -7.12 13.08
C LYS A 15 -7.01 -6.70 12.13
N GLN A 16 -7.25 -6.68 10.82
CA GLN A 16 -6.24 -6.35 9.84
C GLN A 16 -6.10 -4.83 9.67
N PRO A 17 -4.93 -4.34 9.24
CA PRO A 17 -4.71 -2.93 8.97
C PRO A 17 -5.36 -2.49 7.66
N PHE A 18 -5.98 -1.31 7.69
CA PHE A 18 -6.60 -0.67 6.53
C PHE A 18 -6.07 0.75 6.36
N THR A 19 -6.34 1.31 5.18
CA THR A 19 -6.15 2.73 4.90
C THR A 19 -7.14 3.18 3.82
N SER A 20 -7.29 4.48 3.60
CA SER A 20 -8.06 4.97 2.45
C SER A 20 -7.26 4.77 1.15
N TYR A 21 -7.96 4.50 0.05
CA TYR A 21 -7.29 4.39 -1.25
C TYR A 21 -6.56 5.67 -1.64
N ASP A 22 -7.13 6.84 -1.35
CA ASP A 22 -6.55 8.12 -1.77
C ASP A 22 -5.24 8.41 -1.02
N GLU A 23 -5.16 8.08 0.27
CA GLU A 23 -3.91 8.20 1.05
C GLU A 23 -2.87 7.20 0.56
N PHE A 24 -3.26 5.95 0.32
CA PHE A 24 -2.38 4.93 -0.23
C PHE A 24 -1.82 5.33 -1.61
N TYR A 25 -2.69 5.80 -2.51
CA TYR A 25 -2.32 6.27 -3.84
C TYR A 25 -1.33 7.44 -3.78
N LYS A 26 -1.64 8.47 -2.98
CA LYS A 26 -0.75 9.62 -2.78
C LYS A 26 0.62 9.19 -2.28
N LEU A 27 0.66 8.28 -1.32
CA LEU A 27 1.92 7.78 -0.77
C LEU A 27 2.77 7.09 -1.85
N VAL A 28 2.18 6.14 -2.58
CA VAL A 28 2.89 5.39 -3.62
C VAL A 28 3.40 6.34 -4.72
N HIS A 29 2.58 7.28 -5.16
CA HIS A 29 2.94 8.25 -6.20
C HIS A 29 4.04 9.23 -5.73
N ASN A 30 3.99 9.67 -4.48
CA ASN A 30 5.01 10.57 -3.92
C ASN A 30 6.38 9.90 -3.82
N PHE A 31 6.43 8.60 -3.52
CA PHE A 31 7.69 7.89 -3.36
C PHE A 31 8.26 7.28 -4.64
N GLN A 32 7.51 7.26 -5.73
CA GLN A 32 8.01 6.87 -7.06
C GLN A 32 9.18 7.74 -7.53
N TYR A 33 9.26 8.98 -7.05
CA TYR A 33 10.31 9.95 -7.41
C TYR A 33 11.21 10.31 -6.24
N ALA A 34 11.12 9.60 -5.11
CA ALA A 34 11.89 9.93 -3.92
C ALA A 34 13.35 9.47 -4.04
N SER A 35 14.28 10.30 -3.56
CA SER A 35 15.71 9.96 -3.54
C SER A 35 16.04 8.92 -2.47
N PHE A 36 16.41 7.71 -2.88
CA PHE A 36 16.72 6.57 -1.99
C PHE A 36 18.03 6.72 -1.17
N HIS A 37 18.96 7.55 -1.63
CA HIS A 37 20.34 7.52 -1.13
C HIS A 37 20.51 8.08 0.29
N THR A 38 19.67 9.04 0.70
CA THR A 38 19.79 9.62 2.05
C THR A 38 18.99 8.81 3.07
N LYS A 39 19.58 8.58 4.24
CA LYS A 39 18.90 7.94 5.37
C LYS A 39 17.61 8.68 5.73
N ALA A 40 17.66 10.02 5.75
CA ALA A 40 16.51 10.86 6.04
C ALA A 40 15.33 10.60 5.09
N THR A 41 15.57 10.40 3.79
CA THR A 41 14.47 10.04 2.87
C THR A 41 13.94 8.64 3.13
N ARG A 42 14.82 7.67 3.39
CA ARG A 42 14.38 6.28 3.69
C ARG A 42 13.53 6.22 4.96
N ASP A 43 13.94 6.94 6.00
CA ASP A 43 13.19 7.05 7.26
C ASP A 43 11.83 7.71 7.03
N ARG A 44 11.76 8.79 6.23
CA ARG A 44 10.48 9.41 5.85
C ARG A 44 9.53 8.46 5.12
N VAL A 45 10.05 7.57 4.27
CA VAL A 45 9.22 6.55 3.59
C VAL A 45 8.66 5.57 4.62
N ARG A 46 9.49 5.11 5.57
CA ARG A 46 9.09 4.20 6.63
C ARG A 46 7.99 4.82 7.51
N ASP A 47 8.20 6.06 7.94
CA ASP A 47 7.26 6.80 8.79
C ASP A 47 5.94 7.05 8.07
N ALA A 48 6.00 7.46 6.80
CA ALA A 48 4.81 7.68 5.99
C ALA A 48 4.01 6.38 5.81
N TRP A 49 4.67 5.24 5.59
CA TRP A 49 3.97 3.96 5.52
C TRP A 49 3.29 3.61 6.85
N GLN A 50 4.00 3.76 7.98
CA GLN A 50 3.43 3.50 9.31
C GLN A 50 2.22 4.40 9.59
N SER A 51 2.23 5.65 9.11
CA SER A 51 1.11 6.58 9.27
C SER A 51 -0.16 6.15 8.52
N LEU A 52 -0.06 5.31 7.48
CA LEU A 52 -1.22 4.78 6.76
C LEU A 52 -1.97 3.71 7.55
N VAL A 53 -1.32 3.08 8.53
CA VAL A 53 -1.86 1.92 9.24
C VAL A 53 -3.00 2.36 10.16
N GLN A 54 -4.22 2.20 9.69
CA GLN A 54 -5.44 2.50 10.44
C GLN A 54 -6.18 1.20 10.81
N PRO A 55 -6.98 1.22 11.88
CA PRO A 55 -7.87 0.11 12.21
C PRO A 55 -8.90 -0.11 11.09
N ALA A 56 -9.52 -1.29 11.08
CA ALA A 56 -10.56 -1.60 10.13
C ALA A 56 -11.72 -0.56 10.20
N PRO A 57 -12.19 -0.04 9.06
CA PRO A 57 -13.23 1.00 9.03
C PRO A 57 -14.64 0.44 9.27
N PHE A 58 -14.73 -0.79 9.76
CA PHE A 58 -15.97 -1.51 9.99
C PHE A 58 -15.87 -2.35 11.26
N SER A 59 -17.02 -2.67 11.83
CA SER A 59 -17.12 -3.46 13.04
C SER A 59 -18.44 -4.24 13.03
N ARG A 60 -18.76 -4.93 14.13
CA ARG A 60 -20.07 -5.59 14.26
C ARG A 60 -21.23 -4.62 14.10
N THR A 61 -21.09 -3.41 14.64
CA THR A 61 -22.14 -2.38 14.65
C THR A 61 -22.00 -1.36 13.52
N VAL A 62 -20.82 -1.27 12.91
CA VAL A 62 -20.49 -0.31 11.85
C VAL A 62 -20.28 -1.04 10.53
N ARG A 63 -21.09 -0.72 9.52
CA ARG A 63 -20.92 -1.28 8.17
C ARG A 63 -19.65 -0.73 7.51
N PHE A 64 -19.07 -1.51 6.59
CA PHE A 64 -18.01 -1.03 5.71
C PHE A 64 -18.42 0.28 5.01
N PRO A 65 -17.53 1.28 4.94
CA PRO A 65 -17.84 2.58 4.34
C PRO A 65 -18.05 2.45 2.83
N ASP A 66 -18.81 3.38 2.25
CA ASP A 66 -19.01 3.46 0.80
C ASP A 66 -17.75 3.96 0.05
N LYS A 67 -16.73 4.38 0.81
CA LYS A 67 -15.43 4.81 0.27
C LYS A 67 -14.52 3.60 0.04
N PHE A 68 -13.64 3.72 -0.94
CA PHE A 68 -12.64 2.69 -1.22
C PHE A 68 -11.56 2.67 -0.14
N CYS A 69 -11.47 1.55 0.57
CA CYS A 69 -10.40 1.27 1.52
C CYS A 69 -9.51 0.15 1.01
N VAL A 70 -8.24 0.21 1.39
CA VAL A 70 -7.21 -0.76 1.02
C VAL A 70 -6.87 -1.60 2.25
N HIS A 71 -6.91 -2.92 2.09
CA HIS A 71 -6.45 -3.87 3.11
C HIS A 71 -4.93 -4.04 2.97
N LEU A 72 -4.15 -3.48 3.90
CA LEU A 72 -2.69 -3.39 3.78
C LEU A 72 -1.98 -4.75 3.94
N SER A 73 -2.63 -5.73 4.58
CA SER A 73 -2.10 -7.10 4.72
C SER A 73 -2.55 -8.05 3.62
N ALA A 74 -3.21 -7.56 2.57
CA ALA A 74 -3.56 -8.36 1.40
C ALA A 74 -2.28 -8.93 0.76
N THR A 75 -2.30 -10.22 0.40
CA THR A 75 -1.13 -10.93 -0.14
C THR A 75 -0.48 -10.21 -1.32
N ALA A 76 -1.30 -9.64 -2.21
CA ALA A 76 -0.84 -8.90 -3.38
C ALA A 76 -0.03 -7.64 -3.04
N LEU A 77 -0.32 -6.98 -1.92
CA LEU A 77 0.42 -5.80 -1.44
C LEU A 77 1.59 -6.21 -0.55
N ARG A 78 1.37 -7.18 0.34
CA ARG A 78 2.31 -7.60 1.38
C ARG A 78 3.69 -7.97 0.82
N VAL A 79 3.74 -8.65 -0.33
CA VAL A 79 5.01 -9.03 -0.97
C VAL A 79 5.85 -7.79 -1.29
N TRP A 80 5.24 -6.79 -1.93
CA TRP A 80 5.94 -5.57 -2.35
C TRP A 80 6.25 -4.65 -1.18
N VAL A 81 5.34 -4.54 -0.20
CA VAL A 81 5.57 -3.76 1.02
C VAL A 81 6.75 -4.32 1.81
N ASN A 82 6.82 -5.64 1.98
CA ASN A 82 7.95 -6.27 2.68
C ASN A 82 9.26 -6.05 1.92
N GLN A 83 9.25 -6.19 0.59
CA GLN A 83 10.44 -5.91 -0.24
C GLN A 83 10.89 -4.45 -0.10
N MET A 84 9.96 -3.49 -0.15
CA MET A 84 10.23 -2.07 0.06
C MET A 84 10.86 -1.84 1.43
N MET A 85 10.26 -2.36 2.50
CA MET A 85 10.77 -2.18 3.87
C MET A 85 12.16 -2.77 4.06
N HIS A 86 12.40 -3.98 3.54
CA HIS A 86 13.72 -4.60 3.59
C HIS A 86 14.76 -3.82 2.80
N ALA A 87 14.40 -3.27 1.64
CA ALA A 87 15.27 -2.43 0.85
C ALA A 87 15.69 -1.16 1.59
N LEU A 88 14.78 -0.55 2.36
CA LEU A 88 15.07 0.64 3.15
C LEU A 88 16.07 0.37 4.29
N ASP A 89 16.07 -0.83 4.86
CA ASP A 89 16.95 -1.23 5.99
C ASP A 89 18.35 -1.70 5.56
N LEU A 90 18.51 -2.16 4.31
CA LEU A 90 19.77 -2.73 3.82
C LEU A 90 20.98 -1.78 3.96
N PRO A 91 20.89 -0.49 3.58
CA PRO A 91 21.99 0.46 3.74
C PRO A 91 22.48 0.59 5.19
N ASP A 92 21.55 0.65 6.14
CA ASP A 92 21.86 0.86 7.55
C ASP A 92 22.57 -0.36 8.14
N ARG A 93 22.14 -1.58 7.76
CA ARG A 93 22.81 -2.84 8.14
C ARG A 93 24.22 -2.97 7.57
N ALA A 94 24.48 -2.44 6.38
CA ALA A 94 25.82 -2.44 5.80
C ALA A 94 26.77 -1.55 6.63
N VAL A 95 26.29 -0.38 7.05
CA VAL A 95 27.03 0.54 7.93
C VAL A 95 27.32 -0.10 9.29
N GLU A 96 26.32 -0.74 9.92
CA GLU A 96 26.48 -1.43 11.21
C GLU A 96 27.53 -2.56 11.16
N ARG A 97 27.70 -3.21 10.01
CA ARG A 97 28.71 -4.26 9.79
C ARG A 97 30.10 -3.72 9.47
N GLY A 98 30.31 -2.40 9.53
CA GLY A 98 31.57 -1.75 9.19
C GLY A 98 31.86 -1.70 7.68
N GLN A 99 30.89 -2.04 6.83
CA GLN A 99 31.00 -1.91 5.38
C GLN A 99 30.58 -0.50 4.99
N VAL A 100 31.44 0.48 5.29
CA VAL A 100 31.15 1.91 5.09
C VAL A 100 31.71 2.45 3.77
N SER A 101 32.57 1.67 3.10
CA SER A 101 33.24 2.07 1.86
C SER A 101 33.73 0.86 1.07
N GLY A 102 33.76 0.98 -0.25
CA GLY A 102 34.30 -0.03 -1.16
C GLY A 102 33.24 -0.64 -2.09
N PRO A 103 33.67 -1.39 -3.11
CA PRO A 103 32.82 -1.85 -4.20
C PRO A 103 31.65 -2.74 -3.72
N ALA A 104 31.85 -3.51 -2.66
CA ALA A 104 30.79 -4.34 -2.08
C ALA A 104 29.66 -3.50 -1.41
N HIS A 105 30.02 -2.37 -0.78
CA HIS A 105 29.04 -1.46 -0.18
C HIS A 105 28.22 -0.75 -1.28
N GLU A 106 28.91 -0.24 -2.31
CA GLU A 106 28.27 0.43 -3.44
C GLU A 106 27.30 -0.50 -4.18
N GLN A 107 27.70 -1.76 -4.40
CA GLN A 107 26.84 -2.77 -5.01
C GLN A 107 25.61 -3.05 -4.13
N SER A 108 25.78 -3.19 -2.82
CA SER A 108 24.66 -3.43 -1.90
C SER A 108 23.66 -2.26 -1.88
N LEU A 109 24.13 -1.02 -1.93
CA LEU A 109 23.28 0.16 -2.02
C LEU A 109 22.51 0.20 -3.35
N TYR A 110 23.16 -0.15 -4.45
CA TYR A 110 22.54 -0.21 -5.76
C TYR A 110 21.45 -1.28 -5.82
N ASP A 111 21.72 -2.48 -5.29
CA ASP A 111 20.76 -3.57 -5.24
C ASP A 111 19.56 -3.22 -4.35
N ALA A 112 19.82 -2.59 -3.19
CA ALA A 112 18.77 -2.10 -2.31
C ALA A 112 17.90 -1.05 -3.01
N LYS A 113 18.50 -0.08 -3.72
CA LYS A 113 17.76 0.92 -4.50
C LYS A 113 16.90 0.25 -5.56
N ARG A 114 17.46 -0.70 -6.32
CA ARG A 114 16.72 -1.41 -7.37
C ARG A 114 15.55 -2.20 -6.79
N ALA A 115 15.74 -2.87 -5.66
CA ALA A 115 14.67 -3.59 -4.97
C ALA A 115 13.55 -2.65 -4.50
N PHE A 116 13.90 -1.45 -4.02
CA PHE A 116 12.95 -0.39 -3.67
C PHE A 116 12.16 0.10 -4.88
N ASP A 117 12.85 0.46 -5.98
CA ASP A 117 12.22 0.98 -7.21
C ASP A 117 11.23 -0.04 -7.79
N VAL A 118 11.63 -1.32 -7.84
CA VAL A 118 10.76 -2.42 -8.30
C VAL A 118 9.54 -2.57 -7.41
N ALA A 119 9.69 -2.47 -6.09
CA ALA A 119 8.56 -2.59 -5.16
C ALA A 119 7.56 -1.44 -5.35
N ILE A 120 8.05 -0.20 -5.46
CA ILE A 120 7.21 0.99 -5.67
C ILE A 120 6.50 0.93 -7.04
N ASP A 121 7.20 0.54 -8.10
CA ASP A 121 6.60 0.40 -9.44
C ASP A 121 5.48 -0.65 -9.45
N ASN A 122 5.66 -1.78 -8.78
CA ASN A 122 4.61 -2.79 -8.66
C ASN A 122 3.42 -2.30 -7.82
N LEU A 123 3.66 -1.57 -6.73
CA LEU A 123 2.59 -0.93 -5.95
C LEU A 123 1.83 0.11 -6.80
N ALA A 124 2.52 0.90 -7.62
CA ALA A 124 1.93 1.87 -8.52
C ALA A 124 1.08 1.20 -9.61
N LYS A 125 1.54 0.08 -10.18
CA LYS A 125 0.75 -0.73 -11.12
C LYS A 125 -0.52 -1.28 -10.49
N ILE A 126 -0.47 -1.73 -9.24
CA ILE A 126 -1.66 -2.19 -8.50
C ILE A 126 -2.63 -1.03 -8.32
N CYS A 127 -2.15 0.16 -7.94
CA CYS A 127 -2.98 1.37 -7.87
C CYS A 127 -3.63 1.69 -9.22
N ALA A 128 -2.85 1.75 -10.30
CA ALA A 128 -3.37 2.03 -11.64
C ALA A 128 -4.41 1.00 -12.11
N GLY A 129 -4.18 -0.29 -11.85
CA GLY A 129 -5.14 -1.35 -12.16
C GLY A 129 -6.45 -1.24 -11.37
N VAL A 130 -6.40 -0.74 -10.13
CA VAL A 130 -7.61 -0.43 -9.34
C VAL A 130 -8.35 0.76 -9.94
N ASP A 131 -7.64 1.78 -10.44
CA ASP A 131 -8.26 2.96 -11.06
C ASP A 131 -9.02 2.61 -12.35
N VAL A 132 -8.46 1.73 -13.18
CA VAL A 132 -9.14 1.18 -14.36
C VAL A 132 -10.40 0.40 -13.98
N ASN A 133 -10.33 -0.42 -12.91
CA ASN A 133 -11.50 -1.16 -12.42
C ASN A 133 -12.54 -0.24 -11.77
N LYS A 134 -12.13 0.86 -11.14
CA LYS A 134 -13.03 1.90 -10.62
C LYS A 134 -13.74 2.64 -11.74
N LEU A 135 -13.04 3.02 -12.81
CA LEU A 135 -13.62 3.61 -14.01
C LEU A 135 -14.62 2.65 -14.67
N ALA A 136 -14.24 1.38 -14.82
CA ALA A 136 -15.11 0.34 -15.36
C ALA A 136 -16.35 0.08 -14.49
N MET A 137 -16.21 0.01 -13.16
CA MET A 137 -17.35 -0.13 -12.24
C MET A 137 -18.24 1.11 -12.20
N ARG A 138 -17.65 2.31 -12.25
CA ARG A 138 -18.41 3.57 -12.23
C ARG A 138 -19.23 3.74 -13.50
N GLU A 139 -18.69 3.37 -14.66
CA GLU A 139 -19.44 3.38 -15.91
C GLU A 139 -20.46 2.23 -16.01
N TYR A 140 -20.13 1.04 -15.50
CA TYR A 140 -21.10 -0.05 -15.40
C TYR A 140 -22.30 0.31 -14.49
N ILE A 141 -22.04 0.98 -13.35
CA ILE A 141 -23.10 1.48 -12.46
C ILE A 141 -23.91 2.59 -13.13
N ARG A 142 -23.27 3.51 -13.88
CA ARG A 142 -23.96 4.57 -14.64
C ARG A 142 -24.87 3.98 -15.72
N VAL A 143 -24.37 3.05 -16.53
CA VAL A 143 -25.12 2.41 -17.62
C VAL A 143 -26.24 1.50 -17.08
N ARG A 144 -26.02 0.80 -15.97
CA ARG A 144 -26.98 -0.20 -15.44
C ARG A 144 -28.00 0.36 -14.45
N LEU A 145 -27.74 1.52 -13.84
CA LEU A 145 -28.73 2.23 -13.02
C LEU A 145 -29.58 3.23 -13.82
N LEU A 146 -29.05 3.85 -14.88
CA LEU A 146 -29.84 4.73 -15.76
C LEU A 146 -30.73 3.96 -16.75
N SER A 147 -30.42 2.70 -17.04
CA SER A 147 -31.29 1.81 -17.84
C SER A 147 -32.41 1.12 -17.03
N ARG A 148 -32.48 1.36 -15.71
CA ARG A 148 -33.50 0.78 -14.81
C ARG A 148 -34.45 1.81 -14.21
N SER A 149 -34.43 3.06 -14.66
CA SER A 149 -35.38 4.10 -14.20
C SER A 149 -36.40 4.53 -15.28
N MET A 150 -36.67 3.67 -16.26
CA MET A 150 -37.68 3.92 -17.30
C MET A 150 -38.76 2.83 -17.41
N ASP A 151 -38.96 2.04 -16.34
CA ASP A 151 -40.14 1.19 -16.18
C ASP A 151 -40.79 1.45 -14.82
#